data_AF-A0A971DNL9-F1
#
_entry.id   AF-A0A971DNL9-F1
#
_cell.length_a   1.000
_cell.length_b   1.000
_cell.length_c   1.000
_cell.angle_alpha   90.00
_cell.angle_beta   90.00
_cell.angle_gamma   90.00
#
_symmetry.space_group_name_H-M   'P 1'
#
loop_
_entity.id
_entity.type
_entity.pdbx_description
1 polymer ?
#
loop_
_entity_poly.entity_id
_entity_poly.type
_entity_poly.pdbx_seq_one_letter_code
_entity_poly.pdbx_strand_id
1 'polypeptide(L)' 'MIIDIHGHLGNINIAPFWQADEKKLEEHLNKAGVDYLCVSSSKSLMYDVEEGNADLAKALEISDKLLGYVTVNPIF' A
#
# COMPACT_ATOMS: atom_id res chain seq x y z
N MET A 1 -12.84 11.90 -10.73
CA MET A 1 -11.44 11.67 -10.34
C MET A 1 -11.28 12.01 -8.88
N ILE A 2 -11.36 10.99 -8.03
CA ILE A 2 -11.12 11.00 -6.59
C ILE A 2 -9.88 10.15 -6.35
N ILE A 3 -8.89 10.72 -5.67
CA ILE A 3 -7.65 10.03 -5.31
C ILE A 3 -7.60 9.98 -3.79
N ASP A 4 -7.49 8.78 -3.24
CA ASP A 4 -7.16 8.59 -1.83
C ASP A 4 -5.63 8.54 -1.71
N ILE A 5 -5.08 9.42 -0.90
CA ILE A 5 -3.63 9.57 -0.74
C ILE A 5 -3.07 8.74 0.42
N HIS A 6 -3.89 7.93 1.10
CA HIS A 6 -3.45 7.19 2.28
C HIS A 6 -4.02 5.77 2.33
N GLY A 7 -3.31 4.82 1.73
CA GLY A 7 -3.48 3.39 1.97
C GLY A 7 -2.18 2.70 2.39
N HIS A 8 -2.30 1.46 2.87
CA HIS A 8 -1.13 0.62 3.11
C HIS A 8 -1.31 -0.79 2.52
N LEU A 9 -0.27 -1.28 1.85
CA LEU A 9 -0.15 -2.63 1.33
C LEU A 9 0.48 -3.54 2.38
N GLY A 10 -0.07 -4.75 2.52
CA GLY A 10 0.45 -5.79 3.40
C GLY A 10 -0.29 -5.86 4.72
N ASN A 11 0.43 -6.23 5.78
CA ASN A 11 -0.13 -6.52 7.10
C ASN A 11 0.20 -5.40 8.10
N ILE A 12 -0.81 -4.90 8.80
CA ILE A 12 -0.64 -4.05 9.98
C ILE A 12 -0.96 -4.86 11.23
N ASN A 13 0.07 -5.09 12.05
CA ASN A 13 -0.05 -5.81 13.32
C ASN A 13 -0.42 -4.91 14.51
N ILE A 14 -1.20 -3.85 14.25
CA ILE A 14 -1.72 -2.92 15.26
C ILE A 14 -3.24 -3.02 15.21
N ALA A 15 -3.90 -3.14 16.37
CA ALA A 15 -5.34 -3.32 16.44
C ALA A 15 -6.11 -2.13 15.81
N PRO A 16 -7.13 -2.37 14.97
CA PRO A 16 -7.60 -3.68 14.51
C PRO A 16 -6.61 -4.33 13.53
N PHE A 17 -6.30 -5.62 13.71
CA PHE A 17 -5.42 -6.33 12.78
C PHE A 17 -6.08 -6.38 11.40
N TRP A 18 -5.33 -5.98 10.37
CA TRP A 18 -5.80 -6.06 9.01
C TRP A 18 -4.67 -6.35 8.03
N GLN A 19 -5.05 -7.02 6.95
CA GLN A 19 -4.18 -7.37 5.84
C GLN A 19 -4.88 -7.05 4.54
N ALA A 20 -4.18 -6.36 3.63
CA ALA A 20 -4.68 -6.08 2.30
C ALA A 20 -3.56 -6.26 1.28
N ASP A 21 -3.79 -7.14 0.30
CA ASP A 21 -2.99 -7.24 -0.91
C ASP A 21 -3.54 -6.26 -1.98
N GLU A 22 -2.93 -6.24 -3.17
CA GLU A 22 -3.33 -5.36 -4.26
C GLU A 22 -4.80 -5.55 -4.65
N LYS A 23 -5.27 -6.80 -4.69
CA LYS A 23 -6.66 -7.15 -5.03
C LYS A 23 -7.63 -6.65 -3.98
N LYS A 24 -7.27 -6.79 -2.71
CA LYS A 24 -8.12 -6.35 -1.61
C LYS A 24 -8.25 -4.84 -1.57
N LEU A 25 -7.14 -4.13 -1.80
CA LEU A 25 -7.13 -2.68 -1.93
C LEU A 25 -7.96 -2.24 -3.14
N GLU A 26 -7.88 -2.98 -4.26
CA GLU A 26 -8.73 -2.76 -5.42
C GLU A 26 -10.23 -2.94 -5.15
N GLU A 27 -10.61 -3.97 -4.41
CA GLU A 27 -11.99 -4.13 -3.97
C GLU A 27 -12.47 -2.95 -3.11
N HIS A 28 -11.60 -2.45 -2.23
CA HIS A 28 -11.92 -1.37 -1.32
C HIS A 28 -12.10 -0.03 -2.05
N LEU A 29 -11.16 0.37 -2.92
CA LEU A 29 -11.31 1.63 -3.65
C LEU A 29 -12.53 1.62 -4.58
N ASN A 30 -12.80 0.49 -5.26
CA ASN A 30 -13.97 0.34 -6.12
C ASN A 30 -15.28 0.50 -5.33
N LYS A 31 -15.38 -0.11 -4.14
CA LYS A 31 -16.56 0.03 -3.27
C LYS A 31 -16.73 1.45 -2.70
N ALA A 32 -15.61 2.15 -2.47
CA ALA A 32 -15.61 3.51 -1.97
C ALA A 32 -15.89 4.57 -3.05
N GLY A 33 -15.87 4.20 -4.34
CA GLY A 33 -15.98 5.16 -5.44
C GLY A 33 -14.72 6.03 -5.62
N VAL A 34 -13.56 5.51 -5.24
CA VAL A 34 -12.25 6.15 -5.41
C VAL A 34 -11.62 5.64 -6.71
N ASP A 35 -11.03 6.54 -7.50
CA ASP A 35 -10.46 6.22 -8.82
C ASP A 35 -9.03 5.66 -8.70
N TYR A 36 -8.21 6.23 -7.80
CA TYR A 36 -6.84 5.81 -7.53
C TYR A 36 -6.53 5.82 -6.03
N LEU A 37 -5.68 4.89 -5.58
CA LEU A 37 -5.22 4.81 -4.19
C LEU A 37 -3.69 4.85 -4.12
N CYS A 38 -3.14 5.86 -3.46
CA CYS A 38 -1.74 5.90 -3.11
C CYS A 38 -1.46 5.02 -1.89
N VAL A 39 -0.55 4.08 -2.01
CA VAL A 39 -0.20 3.13 -0.96
C VAL A 39 1.28 3.17 -0.62
N SER A 40 1.57 3.05 0.67
CA SER A 40 2.89 2.71 1.19
C SER A 40 2.89 1.23 1.64
N SER A 41 4.06 0.62 1.77
CA SER A 41 4.15 -0.75 2.31
C SER A 41 4.15 -0.73 3.84
N SER A 42 3.19 -1.41 4.48
CA SER A 42 3.17 -1.61 5.93
C SER A 42 4.47 -2.24 6.41
N LYS A 43 5.06 -3.14 5.60
CA LYS A 43 6.34 -3.79 5.90
C LYS A 43 7.49 -2.79 5.91
N SER A 44 7.52 -1.85 4.96
CA SER A 44 8.51 -0.77 4.97
C SER A 44 8.37 0.15 6.16
N LEU A 45 7.13 0.44 6.59
CA LEU A 45 6.91 1.33 7.72
C LEU A 45 7.25 0.69 9.07
N MET A 46 7.18 -0.64 9.18
CA MET A 46 7.22 -1.33 10.48
C MET A 46 8.44 -2.24 10.69
N TYR A 47 9.00 -2.83 9.62
CA TYR A 47 9.95 -3.94 9.76
C TYR A 47 11.18 -3.78 8.87
N ASP A 48 10.99 -3.72 7.56
CA ASP A 48 12.05 -3.77 6.56
C ASP A 48 11.72 -2.86 5.38
N VAL A 49 12.46 -1.75 5.26
CA VAL A 49 12.23 -0.73 4.23
C VAL A 49 12.49 -1.26 2.83
N GLU A 50 13.59 -1.99 2.64
CA GLU A 50 14.03 -2.48 1.33
C GLU A 50 13.08 -3.56 0.83
N GLU A 51 12.85 -4.60 1.64
CA GLU A 51 11.97 -5.71 1.28
C GLU A 51 10.53 -5.22 1.07
N GLY A 52 10.05 -4.33 1.94
CA GLY A 52 8.72 -3.76 1.80
C GLY A 52 8.53 -2.89 0.56
N ASN A 53 9.57 -2.15 0.14
CA ASN A 53 9.51 -1.35 -1.09
C ASN A 53 9.56 -2.25 -2.33
N ALA A 54 10.32 -3.34 -2.27
CA ALA A 54 10.34 -4.35 -3.34
C ALA A 54 8.98 -5.06 -3.47
N ASP A 55 8.33 -5.37 -2.36
CA ASP A 55 6.97 -5.94 -2.35
C ASP A 55 5.94 -4.93 -2.92
N LEU A 56 6.07 -3.64 -2.57
CA LEU A 56 5.25 -2.58 -3.16
C LEU A 56 5.44 -2.49 -4.68
N ALA A 57 6.68 -2.49 -5.17
CA ALA A 57 6.94 -2.42 -6.61
C ALA A 57 6.24 -3.54 -7.39
N LYS A 58 6.31 -4.79 -6.89
CA LYS A 58 5.61 -5.94 -7.50
C LYS A 58 4.09 -5.75 -7.52
N ALA A 59 3.50 -5.23 -6.45
CA ALA A 59 2.06 -4.99 -6.37
C ALA A 59 1.59 -3.92 -7.38
N LEU A 60 2.40 -2.89 -7.61
CA LEU A 60 2.10 -1.82 -8.57
C LEU A 60 2.19 -2.29 -10.03
N GLU A 61 2.95 -3.36 -10.33
CA GLU A 61 2.95 -3.98 -11.67
C GLU A 61 1.64 -4.72 -11.98
N ILE A 62 0.87 -5.07 -10.95
CA ILE A 62 -0.38 -5.84 -11.08
C ILE A 62 -1.60 -4.92 -11.23
N SER A 63 -1.55 -3.71 -10.68
CA SER A 63 -2.69 -2.80 -10.60
C SER A 63 -2.40 -1.41 -11.15
N ASP A 64 -3.16 -1.01 -12.17
CA ASP A 64 -3.12 0.35 -12.71
C ASP A 64 -3.83 1.40 -11.81
N LYS A 65 -4.53 0.94 -10.76
CA LYS A 65 -5.29 1.81 -9.83
C LYS A 65 -4.52 2.17 -8.56
N LEU A 66 -3.43 1.46 -8.30
CA LEU A 66 -2.58 1.71 -7.14
C LEU A 66 -1.40 2.59 -7.54
N LEU A 67 -1.06 3.56 -6.69
CA LEU A 67 0.11 4.43 -6.82
C LEU A 67 1.03 4.20 -5.62
N GLY A 68 2.34 4.34 -5.78
CA GLY A 68 3.32 3.99 -4.73
C GLY A 68 3.93 5.18 -4.00
N TYR A 69 4.01 5.08 -2.68
CA TYR A 69 4.97 5.84 -1.87
C TYR A 69 6.14 4.95 -1.48
N VAL A 70 7.31 5.22 -2.06
CA VAL A 70 8.57 4.64 -1.60
C VAL A 70 8.86 5.15 -0.20
N THR A 71 9.11 4.23 0.73
CA THR A 71 9.57 4.58 2.06
C THR A 71 11.08 4.72 2.06
N VAL A 72 11.60 5.83 2.58
CA VAL A 72 13.03 6.00 2.84
C VAL A 72 13.19 6.08 4.35
N ASN A 73 14.05 5.26 4.94
CA ASN A 73 14.35 5.39 6.37
C ASN A 73 15.50 6.39 6.55
N PRO A 74 15.29 7.46 7.33
CA PRO A 74 16.22 8.60 7.40
C PRO A 74 17.48 8.32 8.24
N ILE A 75 17.62 7.11 8.79
CA ILE A 75 18.78 6.69 9.60
C ILE A 75 19.89 6.13 8.70
N PHE A 76 19.61 5.85 7.42
CA PHE A 76 20.59 5.44 6.42
C PHE A 76 20.72 6.44 5.27
#